data_AF-A0A9E1PQ83-F1
#
_entry.id   AF-A0A9E1PQ83-F1
#
_cell.length_a   1.000
_cell.length_b   1.000
_cell.length_c   1.000
_cell.angle_alpha   90.00
_cell.angle_beta   90.00
_cell.angle_gamma   90.00
#
_symmetry.space_group_name_H-M   'P 1'
#
loop_
_entity.id
_entity.type
_entity.pdbx_description
1 polymer ?
#
loop_
_entity_poly.entity_id
_entity_poly.type
_entity_poly.pdbx_seq_one_letter_code
_entity_poly.pdbx_strand_id
1 'polypeptide(L)'
;MAKQNIKPRVRAPKKINKGDIFEVKTLVTHRMESGQRKDKKTGKNYPRKIINKFTAVYDGSEVMKSIWHPAISANPYLAFYVVAGKSGPMKLTWTDDEGIEFTKEIKINVNG
;
A
#
# COMPACT_ATOMS: atom_id res chain seq x y z
N MET A 1 9.12 -16.80 -13.27
CA MET A 1 8.59 -15.41 -13.37
C MET A 1 9.58 -14.49 -12.71
N ALA A 2 10.07 -13.45 -13.40
CA ALA A 2 11.01 -12.50 -12.80
C ALA A 2 10.34 -11.85 -11.57
N LYS A 3 11.04 -11.81 -10.42
CA LYS A 3 10.62 -11.01 -9.27
C LYS A 3 10.39 -9.59 -9.78
N GLN A 4 9.14 -9.12 -9.81
CA GLN A 4 8.88 -7.73 -10.14
C GLN A 4 9.62 -6.89 -9.11
N ASN A 5 10.46 -5.97 -9.56
CA ASN A 5 11.15 -5.03 -8.68
C ASN A 5 10.14 -4.00 -8.17
N ILE A 6 9.32 -4.41 -7.21
CA ILE A 6 8.25 -3.61 -6.66
C ILE A 6 8.85 -2.63 -5.66
N LYS A 7 8.80 -1.34 -6.01
CA LYS A 7 9.34 -0.26 -5.19
C LYS A 7 8.18 0.63 -4.70
N PRO A 8 7.65 0.39 -3.49
CA PRO A 8 6.65 1.24 -2.90
C PRO A 8 7.15 2.69 -2.74
N ARG A 9 6.29 3.64 -3.07
CA ARG A 9 6.49 5.07 -2.86
C ARG A 9 5.54 5.51 -1.76
N VAL A 10 6.08 6.20 -0.75
CA VAL A 10 5.31 6.72 0.37
C VAL A 10 5.71 8.18 0.60
N ARG A 11 4.72 9.04 0.77
CA ARG A 11 4.90 10.46 1.10
C ARG A 11 4.06 10.77 2.34
N ALA A 12 4.73 11.32 3.35
CA ALA A 12 4.16 11.87 4.57
C ALA A 12 5.02 13.08 5.00
N PRO A 13 4.52 13.97 5.88
CA PRO A 13 5.31 15.07 6.43
C PRO A 13 6.55 14.54 7.17
N LYS A 14 7.67 15.27 7.05
CA LYS A 14 8.92 14.92 7.77
C LYS A 14 8.88 15.31 9.25
N LYS A 15 8.09 16.33 9.59
CA LYS A 15 7.87 16.88 10.93
C LYS A 15 6.40 17.25 11.05
N ILE A 16 5.82 17.03 12.23
CA ILE A 16 4.43 17.34 12.56
C ILE A 16 4.31 17.56 14.06
N ASN A 17 3.35 18.33 14.56
CA ASN A 17 3.15 18.48 16.01
C ASN A 17 2.25 17.37 16.55
N LYS A 18 2.40 17.05 17.82
CA LYS A 18 1.56 16.06 18.49
C LYS A 18 0.08 16.50 18.42
N GLY A 19 -0.79 15.57 18.03
CA GLY A 19 -2.23 15.79 17.89
C GLY A 19 -2.67 16.29 16.52
N ASP A 20 -1.76 16.76 15.66
CA ASP A 20 -2.10 17.17 14.30
C ASP A 20 -2.53 15.97 13.44
N ILE A 21 -3.42 16.21 12.50
CA ILE A 21 -3.81 15.24 11.47
C ILE A 21 -2.89 15.41 10.25
N PHE A 22 -2.32 14.33 9.74
CA PHE A 22 -1.57 14.34 8.48
C PHE A 22 -2.04 13.30 7.48
N GLU A 23 -1.83 13.64 6.22
CA GLU A 23 -2.10 12.76 5.09
C GLU A 23 -0.88 11.88 4.77
N VAL A 24 -1.12 10.59 4.62
CA VAL A 24 -0.16 9.61 4.12
C VAL A 24 -0.59 9.22 2.71
N LYS A 25 0.30 9.40 1.73
CA LYS A 25 0.09 9.02 0.33
C LYS A 25 0.98 7.86 -0.04
N THR A 26 0.40 6.86 -0.69
CA THR A 26 1.12 5.66 -1.07
C THR A 26 0.86 5.28 -2.52
N LEU A 27 1.87 4.72 -3.18
CA LEU A 27 1.74 4.16 -4.52
C LEU A 27 2.67 2.96 -4.65
N VAL A 28 2.13 1.81 -5.07
CA VAL A 28 2.91 0.60 -5.32
C VAL A 28 2.87 0.21 -6.78
N THR A 29 4.02 -0.09 -7.38
CA THR A 29 4.07 -0.62 -8.75
C THR A 29 3.50 -2.04 -8.76
N HIS A 30 2.33 -2.22 -9.38
CA HIS A 30 1.68 -3.53 -9.49
C HIS A 30 0.68 -3.53 -10.65
N ARG A 31 0.57 -4.62 -11.42
CA ARG A 31 -0.32 -4.66 -12.61
C ARG A 31 -1.80 -4.71 -12.28
N MET A 32 -2.16 -5.22 -11.09
CA MET A 32 -3.55 -5.43 -10.67
C MET A 32 -4.34 -6.19 -11.75
N GLU A 33 -3.86 -7.38 -12.14
CA GLU A 33 -4.57 -8.21 -13.12
C GLU A 33 -5.92 -8.65 -12.52
N SER A 34 -7.01 -8.08 -13.05
CA SER A 34 -8.35 -8.23 -12.48
C SER A 34 -8.97 -9.60 -12.71
N GLY A 35 -8.42 -10.37 -13.67
CA GLY A 35 -8.98 -11.63 -14.12
C GLY A 35 -9.99 -11.49 -15.26
N GLN A 36 -10.25 -10.27 -15.74
CA GLN A 36 -11.23 -9.99 -16.81
C GLN A 36 -10.57 -9.85 -18.19
N ARG A 37 -9.25 -9.63 -18.23
CA ARG A 37 -8.52 -9.48 -19.50
C ARG A 37 -8.45 -10.84 -20.19
N LYS A 38 -8.75 -10.87 -21.49
CA LYS A 38 -8.63 -12.08 -22.33
C LYS A 38 -7.29 -12.12 -23.05
N ASP A 39 -6.72 -13.31 -23.15
CA ASP A 39 -5.60 -13.61 -24.02
C ASP A 39 -6.11 -13.71 -25.47
N LYS A 40 -5.53 -12.92 -26.38
CA LYS A 40 -5.98 -12.85 -27.78
C LYS A 40 -5.74 -14.14 -28.57
N LYS A 41 -4.75 -14.95 -28.18
CA LYS A 41 -4.40 -16.19 -28.89
C LYS A 41 -5.26 -17.37 -28.43
N THR A 42 -5.54 -17.44 -27.13
CA THR A 42 -6.23 -18.58 -26.52
C THR A 42 -7.70 -18.31 -26.19
N GLY A 43 -8.13 -17.05 -26.16
CA GLY A 43 -9.48 -16.64 -25.74
C GLY A 43 -9.77 -16.75 -24.24
N LYS A 44 -8.85 -17.32 -23.45
CA LYS A 44 -8.99 -17.53 -22.01
C LYS A 44 -8.71 -16.24 -21.23
N ASN A 45 -9.33 -16.09 -20.06
CA ASN A 45 -9.00 -15.00 -19.15
C ASN A 45 -7.62 -15.23 -18.52
N TYR A 46 -6.87 -14.15 -18.30
CA TYR A 46 -5.71 -14.21 -17.41
C TYR A 46 -6.17 -14.46 -15.98
N PRO A 47 -5.46 -15.29 -15.19
CA PRO A 47 -5.77 -15.45 -13.78
C PRO A 47 -5.68 -14.12 -13.04
N ARG A 48 -6.59 -13.91 -12.09
CA ARG A 48 -6.53 -12.75 -11.20
C ARG A 48 -5.20 -12.75 -10.44
N LYS A 49 -4.56 -11.58 -10.39
CA LYS A 49 -3.39 -11.30 -9.56
C LYS A 49 -3.40 -9.83 -9.16
N ILE A 50 -3.95 -9.56 -7.97
CA ILE A 50 -4.05 -8.21 -7.40
C ILE A 50 -3.33 -8.14 -6.04
N ILE A 51 -3.03 -6.91 -5.61
CA ILE A 51 -2.86 -6.62 -4.18
C ILE A 51 -4.26 -6.69 -3.56
N ASN A 52 -4.44 -7.55 -2.55
CA ASN A 52 -5.74 -7.82 -1.94
C ASN A 52 -5.88 -7.26 -0.51
N LYS A 53 -4.76 -6.86 0.10
CA LYS A 53 -4.73 -6.30 1.46
C LYS A 53 -3.67 -5.23 1.56
N PHE A 54 -4.01 -4.17 2.28
CA PHE A 54 -3.07 -3.14 2.72
C PHE A 54 -3.23 -2.89 4.21
N THR A 55 -2.11 -2.77 4.93
CA THR A 55 -2.05 -2.33 6.33
C THR A 55 -1.00 -1.24 6.54
N ALA A 56 -1.27 -0.33 7.47
CA ALA A 56 -0.28 0.59 8.00
C ALA A 56 -0.27 0.52 9.53
N VAL A 57 0.91 0.30 10.09
CA VAL A 57 1.16 0.28 11.53
C VAL A 57 2.07 1.45 11.87
N TYR A 58 1.65 2.30 12.81
CA TYR A 58 2.39 3.46 13.27
C TYR A 58 2.63 3.33 14.78
N ASP A 59 3.91 3.36 15.18
CA ASP A 59 4.32 3.23 16.59
C ASP A 59 3.68 2.00 17.29
N GLY A 60 3.65 0.87 16.58
CA GLY A 60 3.07 -0.38 17.06
C GLY A 60 1.54 -0.49 16.98
N SER A 61 0.83 0.58 16.60
CA SER A 61 -0.63 0.58 16.48
C SER A 61 -1.09 0.50 15.02
N GLU A 62 -2.06 -0.37 14.70
CA GLU A 62 -2.69 -0.39 13.37
C GLU A 62 -3.52 0.88 13.18
N VAL A 63 -3.15 1.71 12.21
CA VAL A 63 -3.83 2.99 11.91
C VAL A 63 -4.64 2.93 10.62
N MET A 64 -4.40 1.93 9.77
CA MET A 64 -5.15 1.72 8.54
C MET A 64 -5.12 0.25 8.15
N LYS A 65 -6.27 -0.27 7.73
CA LYS A 65 -6.42 -1.58 7.11
C LYS A 65 -7.45 -1.47 5.99
N SER A 66 -7.16 -2.10 4.85
CA SER A 66 -8.10 -2.17 3.74
C SER A 66 -7.99 -3.48 2.99
N ILE A 67 -9.14 -3.95 2.50
CA ILE A 67 -9.27 -5.11 1.63
C ILE A 67 -9.56 -4.59 0.23
N TRP A 68 -8.77 -5.05 -0.74
CA TRP A 68 -8.83 -4.56 -2.11
C TRP A 68 -9.40 -5.62 -3.03
N HIS A 69 -10.17 -5.15 -4.02
CA HIS A 69 -10.86 -5.99 -4.99
C HIS A 69 -10.41 -5.64 -6.42
N PRO A 70 -10.76 -6.47 -7.42
CA PRO A 70 -10.25 -6.33 -8.79
C PRO A 70 -10.52 -5.01 -9.53
N ALA A 71 -11.39 -4.16 -8.98
CA ALA A 71 -11.69 -2.83 -9.54
C ALA A 71 -10.64 -1.76 -9.21
N ILE A 72 -9.68 -2.05 -8.32
CA ILE A 72 -8.57 -1.14 -8.05
C ILE A 72 -7.62 -1.09 -9.26
N SER A 73 -7.31 0.12 -9.71
CA SER A 73 -6.45 0.36 -10.88
C SER A 73 -5.02 -0.14 -10.68
N ALA A 74 -4.35 -0.46 -11.79
CA ALA A 74 -2.92 -0.71 -11.82
C ALA A 74 -2.12 0.45 -11.18
N ASN A 75 -0.99 0.12 -10.58
CA ASN A 75 -0.18 1.02 -9.75
C ASN A 75 -1.01 1.66 -8.62
N PRO A 76 -1.61 0.84 -7.75
CA PRO A 76 -2.62 1.29 -6.80
C PRO A 76 -2.10 2.43 -5.93
N TYR A 77 -2.92 3.47 -5.83
CA TYR A 77 -2.72 4.64 -5.00
C TYR A 77 -3.72 4.62 -3.84
N LEU A 78 -3.25 4.95 -2.65
CA LEU A 78 -4.10 5.14 -1.47
C LEU A 78 -3.61 6.35 -0.68
N ALA A 79 -4.54 7.23 -0.32
CA ALA A 79 -4.34 8.31 0.63
C ALA A 79 -5.27 8.13 1.83
N PHE A 80 -4.75 8.37 3.01
CA PHE A 80 -5.50 8.30 4.26
C PHE A 80 -4.91 9.26 5.29
N TYR A 81 -5.68 9.58 6.32
CA TYR A 81 -5.27 10.49 7.38
C TYR A 81 -4.92 9.72 8.66
N VAL A 82 -3.93 10.22 9.40
CA VAL A 82 -3.47 9.67 10.67
C VAL A 82 -3.29 10.82 11.66
N VAL A 83 -3.59 10.59 12.93
CA VAL A 83 -3.31 11.54 14.02
C VAL A 83 -1.87 11.33 14.52
N ALA A 84 -1.10 12.39 14.62
CA ALA A 84 0.28 12.35 15.10
C ALA A 84 0.33 12.04 16.60
N GLY A 85 0.77 10.82 16.94
CA GLY A 85 0.98 10.37 18.31
C GLY A 85 2.39 10.70 18.80
N LYS A 86 3.28 9.71 18.76
CA LYS A 86 4.69 9.86 19.14
C LYS A 86 5.59 9.74 17.92
N SER A 87 6.80 10.27 18.02
CA SER A 87 7.84 9.99 17.02
C SER A 87 8.07 8.49 16.92
N GLY A 88 8.07 7.93 15.71
CA GLY A 88 8.17 6.48 15.55
C GLY A 88 8.16 6.02 14.09
N PRO A 89 8.41 4.73 13.85
CA PRO A 89 8.28 4.14 12.53
C PRO A 89 6.81 4.01 12.14
N MET A 90 6.53 4.23 10.87
CA MET A 90 5.31 3.82 10.21
C MET A 90 5.66 2.78 9.15
N LYS A 91 5.21 1.54 9.36
CA LYS A 91 5.40 0.41 8.45
C LYS A 91 4.14 0.19 7.64
N LEU A 92 4.29 0.19 6.32
CA LEU A 92 3.23 -0.05 5.36
C LEU A 92 3.47 -1.40 4.68
N THR A 93 2.42 -2.21 4.59
CA THR A 93 2.48 -3.56 4.01
C THR A 93 1.37 -3.73 2.98
N TRP A 94 1.72 -4.22 1.79
CA TRP A 94 0.80 -4.65 0.75
C TRP A 94 0.97 -6.15 0.54
N THR A 95 -0.13 -6.90 0.53
CA THR A 95 -0.13 -8.35 0.28
C THR A 95 -0.87 -8.63 -1.02
N ASP A 96 -0.28 -9.46 -1.89
CA ASP A 96 -0.91 -9.91 -3.13
C ASP A 96 -1.63 -11.27 -3.00
N ASP A 97 -2.28 -11.68 -4.08
CA ASP A 97 -3.00 -12.96 -4.16
C ASP A 97 -2.08 -14.20 -4.06
N GLU A 98 -0.75 -14.05 -4.22
CA GLU A 98 0.23 -15.11 -4.00
C GLU A 98 0.78 -15.11 -2.55
N GLY A 99 0.28 -14.21 -1.70
CA GLY A 99 0.76 -14.03 -0.34
C GLY A 99 2.09 -13.27 -0.25
N ILE A 100 2.59 -12.71 -1.35
CA ILE A 100 3.82 -11.94 -1.37
C ILE A 100 3.56 -10.59 -0.70
N GLU A 101 4.41 -10.25 0.26
CA GLU A 101 4.37 -8.97 0.95
C GLU A 101 5.40 -7.98 0.41
N PHE A 102 4.93 -6.77 0.12
CA PHE A 102 5.78 -5.61 -0.15
C PHE A 102 5.70 -4.70 1.06
N THR A 103 6.85 -4.28 1.59
CA THR A 103 6.88 -3.42 2.77
C THR A 103 7.65 -2.13 2.51
N LYS A 104 7.23 -1.06 3.20
CA LYS A 104 7.97 0.19 3.25
C LYS A 104 7.86 0.79 4.63
N GLU A 105 8.99 1.12 5.21
CA GLU A 105 9.07 1.86 6.46
C GLU A 105 9.46 3.31 6.19
N ILE A 106 8.81 4.23 6.90
CA ILE A 106 9.17 5.64 7.00
C ILE A 106 9.21 6.05 8.47
N LYS A 107 10.00 7.07 8.80
CA LYS A 107 10.04 7.65 10.14
C LYS A 107 9.18 8.90 10.19
N ILE A 108 8.26 8.97 11.16
CA ILE A 108 7.49 10.17 11.48
C ILE A 108 8.14 10.83 12.69
N ASN A 109 8.52 12.11 12.56
CA ASN A 109 9.02 12.90 13.68
C ASN A 109 7.90 13.81 14.17
N VAL A 110 7.52 13.64 15.42
CA VAL A 110 6.51 14.44 16.11
C VAL A 110 7.21 15.40 17.07
N ASN A 111 6.96 16.69 16.91
CA ASN A 111 7.34 17.71 17.88
C ASN A 111 6.39 17.61 19.09
N GLY A 112 6.97 17.60 20.29
CA GLY A 112 6.23 17.62 21.55
C GLY A 112 5.58 18.95 21.81
#